data_AF-A0AAD2HGX8-F1
#
_entry.id   AF-A0AAD2HGX8-F1
#
_cell.length_a   1.000
_cell.length_b   1.000
_cell.length_c   1.000
_cell.angle_alpha   90.00
_cell.angle_beta   90.00
_cell.angle_gamma   90.00
#
_symmetry.space_group_name_H-M   'P 1'
#
loop_
_entity.id
_entity.type
_entity.pdbx_description
1 polymer ?
#
loop_
_entity_poly.entity_id
_entity_poly.type
_entity_poly.pdbx_seq_one_letter_code
_entity_poly.pdbx_strand_id
1 'polypeptide(L)'
;MRMLESAWSNVTKATIANCWKHAKICPNKTSTADVTQAAWDVILTFARSESMSLPQAEQALEHILGTDYHPKDWQPALDAVMICEGDSFQAESAIQKLMPSEETVSPESASPSSGSSPIQHKQFPVDRHMRKAEEALSETLKDMSKCHCIRGPAPSLDNILNPLIEQQDPGTAILGFSDGDNTTEVLEHMENLDKEELEAVKEENEPEFEFDRKEAMAAAELLERIARNRPDLDSRLTLGTQLRSLRLALSKEVEDGKKQTEISQYFK
;
A
#
# COMPACT_ATOMS: atom_id res chain seq x y z
N MET A 1 -21.11 -20.91 0.64
CA MET A 1 -20.41 -20.45 1.87
C MET A 1 -19.13 -21.23 2.17
N ARG A 2 -19.03 -22.55 1.95
CA ARG A 2 -17.81 -23.34 2.27
C ARG A 2 -16.50 -22.84 1.63
N MET A 3 -16.53 -22.30 0.40
CA MET A 3 -15.33 -21.72 -0.22
C MET A 3 -14.80 -20.49 0.52
N LEU A 4 -15.68 -19.69 1.13
CA LEU A 4 -15.28 -18.51 1.89
C LEU A 4 -14.57 -18.88 3.19
N GLU A 5 -15.05 -19.93 3.86
CA GLU A 5 -14.43 -20.46 5.10
C GLU A 5 -13.05 -21.06 4.81
N SER A 6 -12.92 -21.80 3.69
CA SER A 6 -11.63 -22.37 3.27
C SER A 6 -10.61 -21.32 2.84
N ALA A 7 -11.05 -20.26 2.16
CA ALA A 7 -10.18 -19.14 1.84
C ALA A 7 -9.70 -18.41 3.09
N TRP A 8 -10.57 -18.21 4.09
CA TRP A 8 -10.21 -17.57 5.35
C TRP A 8 -9.28 -18.42 6.22
N SER A 9 -9.43 -19.75 6.24
CA SER A 9 -8.52 -20.63 6.99
C SER A 9 -7.10 -20.64 6.44
N ASN A 10 -6.91 -20.28 5.17
CA ASN A 10 -5.59 -20.19 4.53
C ASN A 10 -4.89 -18.84 4.80
N VAL A 11 -5.58 -17.85 5.37
CA VAL A 11 -4.97 -16.57 5.72
C VAL A 11 -4.08 -16.75 6.95
N THR A 12 -2.78 -16.88 6.72
CA THR A 12 -1.78 -16.96 7.79
C THR A 12 -1.44 -15.57 8.32
N LYS A 13 -0.84 -15.51 9.53
CA LYS A 13 -0.27 -14.25 10.07
C LYS A 13 0.76 -13.63 9.12
N ALA A 14 1.52 -14.46 8.39
CA ALA A 14 2.48 -14.01 7.38
C ALA A 14 1.78 -13.35 6.19
N THR A 15 0.64 -13.89 5.75
CA THR A 15 -0.18 -13.30 4.68
C THR A 15 -0.71 -11.93 5.10
N ILE A 16 -1.21 -11.79 6.33
CA ILE A 16 -1.67 -10.51 6.88
C ILE A 16 -0.52 -9.50 6.98
N ALA A 17 0.66 -9.93 7.46
CA ALA A 17 1.83 -9.08 7.54
C ALA A 17 2.30 -8.60 6.15
N ASN A 18 2.26 -9.47 5.15
CA ASN A 18 2.58 -9.11 3.76
C ASN A 18 1.54 -8.14 3.18
N CYS A 19 0.24 -8.36 3.44
CA CYS A 19 -0.80 -7.41 3.03
C CYS A 19 -0.62 -6.04 3.67
N TRP A 20 -0.27 -5.98 4.96
CA TRP A 20 0.04 -4.73 5.67
C TRP A 20 1.29 -4.04 5.12
N LYS A 21 2.35 -4.81 4.84
CA LYS A 21 3.57 -4.31 4.20
C LYS A 21 3.27 -3.72 2.81
N HIS A 22 2.47 -4.42 2.00
CA HIS A 22 2.09 -3.99 0.66
C HIS A 22 1.18 -2.76 0.68
N ALA A 23 0.28 -2.66 1.66
CA ALA A 23 -0.57 -1.50 1.88
C ALA A 23 0.16 -0.33 2.57
N LYS A 24 1.46 -0.48 2.90
CA LYS A 24 2.25 0.48 3.71
C LYS A 24 1.62 0.80 5.07
N ILE A 25 0.75 -0.09 5.56
CA ILE A 25 0.16 -0.01 6.89
C ILE A 25 1.16 -0.67 7.84
N CYS A 26 2.14 0.08 8.31
CA CYS A 26 3.04 -0.41 9.35
C CYS A 26 2.26 -0.44 10.68
N PRO A 27 2.08 -1.62 11.31
CA PRO A 27 1.21 -1.77 12.49
C PRO A 27 1.69 -1.01 13.74
N ASN A 28 2.82 -0.32 13.71
CA ASN A 28 3.34 0.51 14.80
C ASN A 28 4.01 1.79 14.28
N LYS A 29 3.39 2.53 13.35
CA LYS A 29 3.71 3.95 13.27
C LYS A 29 3.10 4.59 14.52
N THR A 30 3.92 4.74 15.56
CA THR A 30 3.72 5.80 16.56
C THR A 30 3.25 7.03 15.81
N SER A 31 2.17 7.66 16.29
CA SER A 31 1.57 8.81 15.63
C SER A 31 2.71 9.76 15.25
N THR A 32 2.74 10.28 14.03
CA THR A 32 3.83 11.17 13.59
C THR A 32 4.03 12.34 14.57
N ALA A 33 2.97 12.75 15.25
CA ALA A 33 3.00 13.68 16.38
C ALA A 33 3.87 13.18 17.56
N ASP A 34 3.72 11.93 18.00
CA ASP A 34 4.48 11.35 19.11
C ASP A 34 5.98 11.26 18.78
N VAL A 35 6.32 10.89 17.54
CA VAL A 35 7.71 10.82 17.07
C VAL A 35 8.33 12.21 16.97
N THR A 36 7.57 13.18 16.47
CA THR A 36 8.03 14.58 16.37
C THR A 36 8.26 15.17 17.77
N GLN A 37 7.38 14.88 18.73
CA GLN A 37 7.56 15.33 20.11
C GLN A 37 8.81 14.71 20.75
N ALA A 38 9.06 13.42 20.56
CA ALA A 38 10.26 12.76 21.07
C ALA A 38 11.55 13.36 20.46
N ALA A 39 11.53 13.76 19.19
CA ALA A 39 12.65 14.46 18.56
C ALA A 39 12.89 15.85 19.18
N TRP A 40 11.84 16.62 19.47
CA TRP A 40 11.97 17.88 20.20
C TRP A 40 12.49 17.70 21.63
N ASP A 41 12.09 16.62 22.31
CA ASP A 41 12.60 16.30 23.65
C ASP A 41 14.12 16.02 23.64
N VAL A 42 14.66 15.43 22.57
CA VAL A 42 16.12 15.28 22.37
C VAL A 42 16.80 16.64 22.24
N ILE A 43 16.23 17.57 21.47
CA ILE A 43 16.78 18.93 21.33
C ILE A 43 16.76 19.68 22.67
N LEU A 44 15.66 19.57 23.44
CA LEU A 44 15.58 20.15 24.79
C LEU A 44 16.58 19.51 25.75
N THR A 45 16.81 18.20 25.64
CA THR A 45 17.82 17.48 26.43
C THR A 45 19.23 17.97 26.08
N PHE A 46 19.51 18.19 24.80
CA PHE A 46 20.76 18.78 24.34
C PHE A 46 20.96 20.20 24.88
N ALA A 47 19.94 21.05 24.83
CA ALA A 47 20.01 22.42 25.38
C ALA A 47 20.25 22.47 26.90
N ARG A 48 19.79 21.45 27.65
CA ARG A 48 19.95 21.34 29.10
C ARG A 48 21.26 20.72 29.53
N SER A 49 21.84 19.87 28.68
CA SER A 49 22.96 19.01 29.05
C SER A 49 24.27 19.63 28.63
N GLU A 50 25.11 20.00 29.60
CA GLU A 50 26.48 20.48 29.33
C GLU A 50 27.40 19.39 28.75
N SER A 51 27.01 18.11 28.88
CA SER A 51 27.81 16.95 28.48
C SER A 51 27.44 16.35 27.13
N MET A 52 26.31 16.75 26.54
CA MET A 52 25.83 16.20 25.28
C MET A 52 26.42 17.00 24.12
N SER A 53 27.12 16.33 23.21
CA SER A 53 27.71 16.97 22.04
C SER A 53 26.75 17.03 20.85
N LEU A 54 26.94 17.98 19.94
CA LEU A 54 26.12 18.14 18.73
C LEU A 54 25.99 16.82 17.91
N PRO A 55 27.07 16.07 17.63
CA PRO A 55 26.95 14.80 16.90
C PRO A 55 26.10 13.74 17.63
N GLN A 56 26.08 13.75 18.97
CA GLN A 56 25.24 12.84 19.74
C GLN A 56 23.75 13.22 19.66
N ALA A 57 23.45 14.52 19.62
CA ALA A 57 22.09 15.01 19.43
C ALA A 57 21.56 14.66 18.04
N GLU A 58 22.37 14.88 16.99
CA GLU A 58 22.01 14.50 15.62
C GLU A 58 21.80 12.98 15.49
N GLN A 59 22.69 12.17 16.07
CA GLN A 59 22.54 10.71 16.06
C GLN A 59 21.26 10.25 16.77
N ALA A 60 20.91 10.89 17.90
CA ALA A 60 19.67 10.59 18.62
C ALA A 60 18.42 11.00 17.80
N LEU A 61 18.47 12.14 17.11
CA LEU A 61 17.41 12.57 16.19
C LEU A 61 17.23 11.59 15.02
N GLU A 62 18.33 11.19 14.38
CA GLU A 62 18.32 10.23 13.27
C GLU A 62 17.77 8.87 13.72
N HIS A 63 18.10 8.42 14.93
CA HIS A 63 17.56 7.19 15.49
C HIS A 63 16.04 7.25 15.74
N ILE A 64 15.51 8.41 16.18
CA ILE A 64 14.07 8.58 16.45
C ILE A 64 13.27 8.75 15.15
N LEU A 65 13.76 9.59 14.24
CA LEU A 65 13.05 9.97 13.02
C LEU A 65 13.29 9.00 11.86
N GLY A 66 14.38 8.23 11.91
CA GLY A 66 14.73 7.25 10.90
C GLY A 66 14.85 7.89 9.52
N THR A 67 14.09 7.38 8.55
CA THR A 67 14.08 7.87 7.17
C THR A 67 13.49 9.28 7.01
N ASP A 68 12.73 9.75 8.01
CA ASP A 68 12.09 11.06 7.98
C ASP A 68 13.02 12.16 8.53
N TYR A 69 14.26 11.83 8.92
CA TYR A 69 15.25 12.80 9.35
C TYR A 69 15.81 13.60 8.18
N HIS A 70 15.59 14.92 8.22
CA HIS A 70 16.20 15.87 7.30
C HIS A 70 16.97 16.93 8.10
N PRO A 71 18.31 16.98 8.00
CA PRO A 71 19.13 17.91 8.79
C PRO A 71 18.70 19.37 8.68
N LYS A 72 18.21 19.79 7.50
CA LYS A 72 17.76 21.16 7.24
C LYS A 72 16.55 21.59 8.07
N ASP A 73 15.68 20.66 8.43
CA ASP A 73 14.46 20.97 9.19
C ASP A 73 14.78 21.21 10.67
N TRP A 74 15.86 20.60 11.17
CA TRP A 74 16.30 20.68 12.56
C TRP A 74 17.44 21.67 12.80
N GLN A 75 18.12 22.10 11.73
CA GLN A 75 19.20 23.06 11.79
C GLN A 75 18.84 24.37 12.52
N PRO A 76 17.67 25.00 12.31
CA PRO A 76 17.30 26.21 13.06
C PRO A 76 17.22 25.99 14.57
N ALA A 77 16.80 24.80 15.02
CA ALA A 77 16.72 24.47 16.43
C ALA A 77 18.11 24.22 17.03
N LEU A 78 18.97 23.51 16.31
CA LEU A 78 20.37 23.26 16.71
C LEU A 78 21.17 24.58 16.75
N ASP A 79 21.03 25.43 15.74
CA ASP A 79 21.68 26.75 15.69
C ASP A 79 21.21 27.63 16.85
N ALA A 80 19.93 27.59 17.22
CA ALA A 80 19.40 28.33 18.37
C ALA A 80 20.05 27.91 19.70
N VAL A 81 20.31 26.60 19.89
CA VAL A 81 21.05 26.09 21.06
C VAL A 81 22.49 26.58 21.03
N MET A 82 23.16 26.50 19.88
CA MET A 82 24.55 26.93 19.73
C MET A 82 24.74 28.44 19.94
N ILE A 83 23.78 29.27 19.51
CA ILE A 83 23.83 30.74 19.75
C ILE A 83 23.68 31.06 21.23
N CYS A 84 22.95 30.23 21.99
CA CYS A 84 22.70 30.39 23.41
C CYS A 84 23.65 29.53 24.27
N GLU A 85 24.81 29.13 23.74
CA GLU A 85 25.78 28.31 24.46
C GLU A 85 26.19 28.98 25.79
N GLY A 86 25.90 28.30 26.91
CA GLY A 86 26.13 28.81 28.27
C GLY A 86 24.91 29.42 28.97
N ASP A 87 23.76 29.56 28.28
CA ASP A 87 22.48 29.95 28.89
C ASP A 87 21.36 28.98 28.49
N SER A 88 21.18 27.94 29.30
CA SER A 88 20.16 26.89 29.08
C SER A 88 18.73 27.45 29.10
N PHE A 89 18.44 28.49 29.88
CA PHE A 89 17.12 29.11 29.93
C PHE A 89 16.81 29.84 28.62
N GLN A 90 17.78 30.57 28.07
CA GLN A 90 17.61 31.25 26.79
C GLN A 90 17.48 30.24 25.63
N ALA A 91 18.27 29.16 25.64
CA ALA A 91 18.20 28.09 24.64
C ALA A 91 16.82 27.41 24.63
N GLU A 92 16.28 27.03 25.80
CA GLU A 92 14.95 26.42 25.92
C GLU A 92 13.85 27.37 25.41
N SER A 93 13.91 28.65 25.75
CA SER A 93 12.95 29.64 25.27
C SER A 93 13.00 29.81 23.75
N ALA A 94 14.18 29.73 23.14
CA ALA A 94 14.33 29.78 21.69
C ALA A 94 13.75 28.53 21.02
N ILE A 95 14.00 27.34 21.57
CA ILE A 95 13.45 26.06 21.07
C ILE A 95 11.91 26.07 21.15
N GLN A 96 11.33 26.47 22.29
CA GLN A 96 9.87 26.49 22.46
C GLN A 96 9.15 27.38 21.44
N LYS A 97 9.80 28.45 20.93
CA LYS A 97 9.25 29.30 19.86
C LYS A 97 9.25 28.62 18.49
N LEU A 98 10.15 27.66 18.28
CA LEU A 98 10.28 26.89 17.04
C LEU A 98 9.39 25.65 17.05
N MET A 99 9.04 25.14 18.24
CA MET A 99 8.09 24.04 18.36
C MET A 99 6.73 24.47 17.79
N PRO A 100 6.12 23.68 16.88
CA PRO A 100 4.80 23.98 16.36
C PRO A 100 3.80 23.94 17.53
N SER A 101 3.35 25.12 17.95
CA SER A 101 2.34 25.23 19.01
C SER A 101 1.06 24.57 18.51
N GLU A 102 0.61 23.52 19.20
CA GLU A 102 -0.60 22.77 18.87
C GLU A 102 -1.89 23.63 18.90
N GLU A 103 -1.81 24.88 19.40
CA GLU A 103 -2.97 25.69 19.74
C GLU A 103 -3.52 26.65 18.67
N THR A 104 -3.09 26.59 17.40
CA THR A 104 -3.67 27.53 16.40
C THR A 104 -4.29 26.86 15.18
N VAL A 105 -5.22 25.93 15.41
CA VAL A 105 -6.36 25.75 14.50
C VAL A 105 -7.45 26.77 14.90
N SER A 106 -7.15 28.07 14.81
CA SER A 106 -8.18 29.11 14.90
C SER A 106 -8.86 29.24 13.53
N PRO A 107 -10.16 28.97 13.42
CA PRO A 107 -10.91 29.11 12.17
C PRO A 107 -11.43 30.53 12.02
N GLU A 108 -10.57 31.55 11.93
CA GLU A 108 -11.07 32.90 11.62
C GLU A 108 -9.98 33.84 11.10
N SER A 109 -9.89 33.94 9.78
CA SER A 109 -9.60 35.22 9.13
C SER A 109 -10.28 35.26 7.78
N ALA A 110 -11.53 35.71 7.83
CA ALA A 110 -12.20 36.31 6.70
C ALA A 110 -11.33 37.43 6.14
N SER A 111 -10.94 37.32 4.87
CA SER A 111 -10.61 38.48 4.04
C SER A 111 -11.68 38.64 2.96
N PRO A 112 -12.13 39.87 2.69
CA PRO A 112 -13.29 40.13 1.85
C PRO A 112 -12.91 40.16 0.36
N SER A 113 -13.75 39.48 -0.43
CA SER A 113 -14.22 39.86 -1.76
C SER A 113 -13.20 40.16 -2.87
N SER A 114 -13.15 39.27 -3.86
CA SER A 114 -13.25 39.70 -5.25
C SER A 114 -14.10 38.70 -6.03
N GLY A 115 -15.11 39.26 -6.70
CA GLY A 115 -16.28 38.55 -7.21
C GLY A 115 -15.96 37.41 -8.19
N SER A 116 -16.59 36.27 -7.94
CA SER A 116 -16.98 35.36 -9.01
C SER A 116 -18.42 34.94 -8.76
N SER A 117 -19.22 35.09 -9.81
CA SER A 117 -20.66 34.86 -9.85
C SER A 117 -21.05 33.49 -9.30
N PRO A 118 -22.26 33.34 -8.72
CA PRO A 118 -22.72 32.07 -8.20
C PRO A 118 -22.98 31.11 -9.35
N ILE A 119 -22.09 30.12 -9.52
CA ILE A 119 -22.40 28.93 -10.30
C ILE A 119 -23.43 28.16 -9.48
N GLN A 120 -24.70 28.26 -9.88
CA GLN A 120 -25.76 27.40 -9.39
C GLN A 120 -25.39 25.95 -9.72
N HIS A 121 -24.81 25.25 -8.75
CA HIS A 121 -24.75 23.80 -8.77
C HIS A 121 -26.19 23.27 -8.78
N LYS A 122 -26.67 22.89 -9.96
CA LYS A 122 -27.88 22.08 -10.10
C LYS A 122 -27.66 20.83 -9.27
N GLN A 123 -28.37 20.74 -8.14
CA GLN A 123 -28.46 19.51 -7.36
C GLN A 123 -29.07 18.45 -8.26
N PHE A 124 -28.23 17.59 -8.82
CA PHE A 124 -28.71 16.39 -9.48
C PHE A 124 -29.42 15.53 -8.42
N PRO A 125 -30.57 14.93 -8.74
CA PRO A 125 -31.27 14.06 -7.80
C PRO A 125 -30.33 12.90 -7.45
N VAL A 126 -29.81 12.93 -6.23
CA VAL A 126 -28.98 11.87 -5.67
C VAL A 126 -29.82 10.60 -5.70
N ASP A 127 -29.38 9.65 -6.53
CA ASP A 127 -30.06 8.37 -6.75
C ASP A 127 -30.23 7.67 -5.39
N ARG A 128 -31.45 7.17 -5.13
CA ARG A 128 -31.79 6.47 -3.87
C ARG A 128 -30.85 5.28 -3.63
N HIS A 129 -30.31 4.70 -4.70
CA HIS A 129 -29.31 3.63 -4.63
C HIS A 129 -27.96 4.11 -4.10
N MET A 130 -27.52 5.32 -4.46
CA MET A 130 -26.27 5.90 -3.95
C MET A 130 -26.33 6.15 -2.45
N ARG A 131 -27.46 6.70 -1.97
CA ARG A 131 -27.64 6.97 -0.54
C ARG A 131 -27.61 5.69 0.30
N LYS A 132 -28.25 4.61 -0.18
CA LYS A 132 -28.18 3.29 0.49
C LYS A 132 -26.77 2.71 0.51
N ALA A 133 -26.00 2.89 -0.56
CA ALA A 133 -24.62 2.42 -0.61
C ALA A 133 -23.72 3.22 0.36
N GLU A 134 -23.90 4.54 0.43
CA GLU A 134 -23.17 5.42 1.36
C GLU A 134 -23.50 5.10 2.82
N GLU A 135 -24.77 4.81 3.12
CA GLU A 135 -25.21 4.43 4.46
C GLU A 135 -24.65 3.06 4.88
N ALA A 136 -24.67 2.08 3.96
CA ALA A 136 -24.07 0.76 4.20
C ALA A 136 -22.54 0.82 4.37
N LEU A 137 -21.84 1.67 3.61
CA LEU A 137 -20.41 1.90 3.77
C LEU A 137 -20.09 2.58 5.12
N SER A 138 -20.92 3.54 5.53
CA SER A 138 -20.77 4.23 6.81
C SER A 138 -20.98 3.28 8.00
N GLU A 139 -21.90 2.33 7.87
CA GLU A 139 -22.17 1.31 8.88
C GLU A 139 -20.99 0.33 9.01
N THR A 140 -20.45 -0.17 7.89
CA THR A 140 -19.28 -1.05 7.92
C THR A 140 -18.02 -0.37 8.46
N LEU A 141 -17.79 0.91 8.12
CA LEU A 141 -16.70 1.70 8.70
C LEU A 141 -16.84 1.87 10.22
N LYS A 142 -18.06 2.10 10.72
CA LYS A 142 -18.33 2.16 12.16
C LYS A 142 -18.04 0.83 12.83
N ASP A 143 -18.44 -0.29 12.23
CA ASP A 143 -18.18 -1.62 12.79
C ASP A 143 -16.70 -1.99 12.74
N MET A 144 -15.99 -1.63 11.67
CA MET A 144 -14.53 -1.76 11.59
C MET A 144 -13.81 -0.90 12.63
N SER A 145 -14.29 0.32 12.91
CA SER A 145 -13.71 1.18 13.95
C SER A 145 -13.88 0.61 15.37
N LYS A 146 -15.00 -0.08 15.64
CA LYS A 146 -15.26 -0.75 16.93
C LYS A 146 -14.30 -1.92 17.16
N CYS A 147 -13.81 -2.54 16.10
CA CYS A 147 -12.88 -3.66 16.18
C CYS A 147 -11.43 -3.25 16.51
N HIS A 148 -11.14 -1.95 16.75
CA HIS A 148 -9.81 -1.44 17.16
C HIS A 148 -8.63 -1.84 16.24
N CYS A 149 -8.88 -2.26 14.98
CA CYS A 149 -7.82 -2.71 14.09
C CYS A 149 -7.13 -1.58 13.29
N ILE A 150 -7.58 -0.32 13.41
CA ILE A 150 -6.99 0.81 12.70
C ILE A 150 -6.78 1.95 13.70
N ARG A 151 -5.52 2.20 14.07
CA ARG A 151 -5.12 3.43 14.78
C ARG A 151 -4.69 4.46 13.73
N GLY A 152 -5.25 5.66 13.81
CA GLY A 152 -4.97 6.77 12.89
C GLY A 152 -6.24 7.36 12.27
N PRO A 153 -6.14 8.56 11.66
CA PRO A 153 -7.26 9.19 10.97
C PRO A 153 -7.71 8.34 9.78
N ALA A 154 -9.02 8.15 9.62
CA ALA A 154 -9.58 7.38 8.51
C ALA A 154 -9.15 8.00 7.17
N PRO A 155 -8.61 7.22 6.21
CA PRO A 155 -8.25 7.75 4.90
C PRO A 155 -9.49 8.33 4.21
N SER A 156 -9.32 9.45 3.51
CA SER A 156 -10.40 10.08 2.75
C SER A 156 -10.89 9.17 1.62
N LEU A 157 -12.15 9.32 1.24
CA LEU A 157 -12.74 8.56 0.13
C LEU A 157 -11.92 8.73 -1.17
N ASP A 158 -11.36 9.91 -1.40
CA ASP A 158 -10.48 10.18 -2.55
C ASP A 158 -9.16 9.40 -2.50
N ASN A 159 -8.56 9.20 -1.32
CA ASN A 159 -7.36 8.35 -1.19
C ASN A 159 -7.66 6.86 -1.43
N ILE A 160 -8.89 6.43 -1.14
CA ILE A 160 -9.34 5.05 -1.39
C ILE A 160 -9.67 4.86 -2.88
N LEU A 161 -10.31 5.86 -3.51
CA LEU A 161 -10.74 5.79 -4.92
C LEU A 161 -9.62 6.10 -5.91
N ASN A 162 -8.62 6.89 -5.50
CA ASN A 162 -7.42 7.19 -6.26
C ASN A 162 -6.18 6.81 -5.43
N PRO A 163 -5.86 5.51 -5.30
CA PRO A 163 -4.63 5.12 -4.65
C PRO A 163 -3.47 5.77 -5.42
N LEU A 164 -2.63 6.51 -4.69
CA LEU A 164 -1.45 7.14 -5.25
C LEU A 164 -0.65 6.05 -5.97
N ILE A 165 -0.58 6.15 -7.30
CA ILE A 165 0.04 5.19 -8.21
C ILE A 165 1.32 4.63 -7.56
N GLU A 166 1.43 3.30 -7.53
CA GLU A 166 2.62 2.59 -7.02
C GLU A 166 3.88 3.18 -7.63
N GLN A 167 4.55 4.07 -6.89
CA GLN A 167 5.91 4.45 -7.21
C GLN A 167 6.74 3.19 -7.03
N GLN A 168 7.23 2.66 -8.15
CA GLN A 168 8.30 1.67 -8.16
C GLN A 168 9.41 2.20 -7.27
N ASP A 169 9.65 1.48 -6.18
CA ASP A 169 10.71 1.77 -5.24
C ASP A 169 12.06 1.65 -5.98
N PRO A 170 12.84 2.74 -6.14
CA PRO A 170 14.12 2.69 -6.83
C PRO A 170 15.19 1.88 -6.06
N GLY A 171 14.85 1.30 -4.90
CA GLY A 171 15.76 0.54 -4.05
C GLY A 171 16.01 -0.93 -4.43
N THR A 172 15.36 -1.51 -5.43
CA THR A 172 15.59 -2.94 -5.78
C THR A 172 16.81 -3.21 -6.68
N ALA A 173 17.62 -2.19 -6.98
CA ALA A 173 18.78 -2.30 -7.87
C ALA A 173 20.10 -2.78 -7.20
N ILE A 174 20.09 -3.19 -5.93
CA ILE A 174 21.31 -3.64 -5.22
C ILE A 174 21.16 -5.08 -4.74
N LEU A 175 20.96 -6.01 -5.67
CA LEU A 175 21.48 -7.37 -5.50
C LEU A 175 22.46 -7.60 -6.64
N GLY A 176 23.70 -7.16 -6.41
CA GLY A 176 24.84 -7.48 -7.26
C GLY A 176 25.12 -8.97 -7.17
N PHE A 177 24.53 -9.73 -8.09
CA PHE A 177 25.03 -11.05 -8.43
C PHE A 177 26.34 -10.84 -9.19
N SER A 178 27.46 -10.80 -8.45
CA SER A 178 28.77 -10.86 -9.08
C SER A 178 28.98 -12.26 -9.63
N ASP A 179 28.79 -12.35 -10.93
CA ASP A 179 29.57 -13.13 -11.89
C ASP A 179 30.05 -14.53 -11.44
N GLY A 180 29.28 -15.54 -11.88
CA GLY A 180 29.78 -16.78 -12.46
C GLY A 180 30.61 -17.73 -11.59
N ASP A 181 29.94 -18.63 -10.85
CA ASP A 181 30.20 -20.09 -10.92
C ASP A 181 29.22 -20.97 -10.08
N ASN A 182 28.23 -20.38 -9.39
CA ASN A 182 27.50 -21.11 -8.34
C ASN A 182 26.05 -21.48 -8.72
N THR A 183 25.60 -21.21 -9.95
CA THR A 183 24.21 -21.45 -10.35
C THR A 183 23.88 -22.93 -10.54
N THR A 184 24.88 -23.78 -10.82
CA THR A 184 24.70 -25.23 -10.94
C THR A 184 24.55 -25.91 -9.58
N GLU A 185 25.25 -25.45 -8.56
CA GLU A 185 25.20 -26.06 -7.21
C GLU A 185 23.88 -25.73 -6.49
N VAL A 186 23.31 -24.54 -6.71
CA VAL A 186 21.99 -24.18 -6.19
C VAL A 186 20.87 -24.93 -6.93
N LEU A 187 20.99 -25.13 -8.25
CA LEU A 187 20.04 -25.96 -9.00
C LEU A 187 20.09 -27.42 -8.55
N GLU A 188 21.28 -27.99 -8.34
CA GLU A 188 21.46 -29.38 -7.90
C GLU A 188 21.01 -29.57 -6.43
N HIS A 189 21.10 -28.55 -5.58
CA HIS A 189 20.57 -28.61 -4.22
C HIS A 189 19.04 -28.49 -4.16
N MET A 190 18.45 -27.67 -5.04
CA MET A 190 16.98 -27.57 -5.17
C MET A 190 16.38 -28.86 -5.76
N GLU A 191 17.04 -29.48 -6.75
CA GLU A 191 16.58 -30.73 -7.36
C GLU A 191 16.70 -31.94 -6.42
N ASN A 192 17.64 -31.90 -5.46
CA ASN A 192 17.76 -32.92 -4.41
C ASN A 192 16.79 -32.70 -3.24
N LEU A 193 16.44 -31.45 -2.90
CA LEU A 193 15.42 -31.14 -1.89
C LEU A 193 14.02 -31.62 -2.32
N ASP A 194 13.66 -31.44 -3.60
CA ASP A 194 12.41 -31.98 -4.13
C ASP A 194 12.37 -33.52 -4.09
N LYS A 195 13.52 -34.19 -4.22
CA LYS A 195 13.59 -35.65 -4.28
C LYS A 195 13.57 -36.33 -2.91
N GLU A 196 14.11 -35.68 -1.88
CA GLU A 196 14.13 -36.22 -0.51
C GLU A 196 12.81 -35.93 0.25
N GLU A 197 12.06 -34.89 -0.14
CA GLU A 197 10.76 -34.56 0.46
C GLU A 197 9.56 -35.26 -0.24
N LEU A 198 9.75 -35.82 -1.45
CA LEU A 198 8.72 -36.56 -2.19
C LEU A 198 8.55 -38.04 -1.79
N GLU A 199 9.43 -38.64 -0.98
CA GLU A 199 9.26 -40.04 -0.55
C GLU A 199 8.35 -40.23 0.68
N ALA A 200 7.78 -39.15 1.25
CA ALA A 200 6.95 -39.23 2.47
C ALA A 200 5.56 -38.59 2.38
N VAL A 201 5.09 -38.19 1.19
CA VAL A 201 3.74 -37.65 1.03
C VAL A 201 2.92 -38.60 0.17
N LYS A 202 2.05 -39.36 0.85
CA LYS A 202 0.97 -40.13 0.21
C LYS A 202 0.20 -39.17 -0.71
N GLU A 203 0.06 -39.54 -1.98
CA GLU A 203 -0.83 -38.91 -2.96
C GLU A 203 -2.26 -38.80 -2.38
N GLU A 204 -2.55 -37.71 -1.68
CA GLU A 204 -3.91 -37.20 -1.62
C GLU A 204 -4.14 -36.49 -2.94
N ASN A 205 -4.90 -37.15 -3.81
CA ASN A 205 -5.48 -36.61 -5.04
C ASN A 205 -6.01 -35.19 -4.77
N GLU A 206 -5.22 -34.17 -5.11
CA GLU A 206 -5.75 -32.83 -5.26
C GLU A 206 -6.79 -32.88 -6.39
N PRO A 207 -8.01 -32.36 -6.19
CA PRO A 207 -9.01 -32.34 -7.23
C PRO A 207 -8.50 -31.44 -8.36
N GLU A 208 -8.11 -32.06 -9.47
CA GLU A 208 -7.78 -31.39 -10.71
C GLU A 208 -8.94 -30.45 -11.06
N PHE A 209 -8.70 -29.14 -10.94
CA PHE A 209 -9.73 -28.14 -11.11
C PHE A 209 -10.01 -28.03 -12.61
N GLU A 210 -10.94 -28.86 -13.09
CA GLU A 210 -11.36 -28.88 -14.48
C GLU A 210 -12.15 -27.58 -14.76
N PHE A 211 -11.44 -26.59 -15.28
CA PHE A 211 -12.01 -25.31 -15.65
C PHE A 211 -12.82 -25.48 -16.93
N ASP A 212 -14.16 -25.40 -16.85
CA ASP A 212 -15.02 -25.49 -18.03
C ASP A 212 -14.73 -24.33 -18.98
N ARG A 213 -14.03 -24.66 -20.06
CA ARG A 213 -13.59 -23.73 -21.09
C ARG A 213 -14.75 -22.97 -21.74
N LYS A 214 -15.94 -23.56 -21.80
CA LYS A 214 -17.14 -22.88 -22.31
C LYS A 214 -17.59 -21.78 -21.36
N GLU A 215 -17.51 -22.03 -20.06
CA GLU A 215 -17.83 -21.07 -19.02
C GLU A 215 -16.84 -19.89 -19.03
N ALA A 216 -15.56 -20.17 -19.24
CA ALA A 216 -14.52 -19.15 -19.41
C ALA A 216 -14.81 -18.18 -20.56
N MET A 217 -15.21 -18.72 -21.72
CA MET A 217 -15.57 -17.88 -22.87
C MET A 217 -16.84 -17.07 -22.62
N ALA A 218 -17.85 -17.67 -21.99
CA ALA A 218 -19.08 -16.97 -21.63
C ALA A 218 -18.82 -15.82 -20.64
N ALA A 219 -17.94 -16.03 -19.66
CA ALA A 219 -17.51 -15.01 -18.71
C ALA A 219 -16.77 -13.85 -19.40
N ALA A 220 -15.85 -14.15 -20.32
CA ALA A 220 -15.13 -13.13 -21.08
C ALA A 220 -16.09 -12.28 -21.95
N GLU A 221 -17.07 -12.89 -22.61
CA GLU A 221 -18.09 -12.17 -23.38
C GLU A 221 -18.97 -11.27 -22.50
N LEU A 222 -19.34 -11.76 -21.31
CA LEU A 222 -20.14 -10.98 -20.35
C LEU A 222 -19.37 -9.75 -19.88
N LEU A 223 -18.09 -9.90 -19.52
CA LEU A 223 -17.22 -8.79 -19.11
C LEU A 223 -17.05 -7.77 -20.24
N GLU A 224 -16.91 -8.20 -21.48
CA GLU A 224 -16.80 -7.30 -22.63
C GLU A 224 -18.11 -6.49 -22.84
N ARG A 225 -19.27 -7.13 -22.61
CA ARG A 225 -20.57 -6.46 -22.68
C ARG A 225 -20.73 -5.42 -21.57
N ILE A 226 -20.30 -5.73 -20.35
CA ILE A 226 -20.33 -4.80 -19.21
C ILE A 226 -19.39 -3.62 -19.46
N ALA A 227 -18.17 -3.87 -19.93
CA ALA A 227 -17.19 -2.85 -20.24
C ALA A 227 -17.66 -1.88 -21.35
N ARG A 228 -18.43 -2.38 -22.33
CA ARG A 228 -19.01 -1.53 -23.38
C ARG A 228 -20.08 -0.55 -22.88
N ASN A 229 -20.81 -0.92 -21.82
CA ASN A 229 -21.99 -0.20 -21.33
C ASN A 229 -21.68 0.81 -20.21
N ARG A 230 -20.45 0.87 -19.69
CA ARG A 230 -20.06 1.90 -18.70
C ARG A 230 -19.48 3.15 -19.38
N PRO A 231 -19.88 4.36 -18.95
CA PRO A 231 -19.49 5.61 -19.61
C PRO A 231 -18.09 6.14 -19.22
N ASP A 232 -17.38 5.49 -18.30
CA ASP A 232 -16.04 5.91 -17.88
C ASP A 232 -15.01 5.60 -18.97
N LEU A 233 -14.40 6.62 -19.58
CA LEU A 233 -13.69 6.52 -20.86
C LEU A 233 -12.27 5.94 -20.76
N ASP A 234 -11.58 6.11 -19.63
CA ASP A 234 -10.16 5.71 -19.54
C ASP A 234 -9.98 4.22 -19.24
N SER A 235 -10.95 3.61 -18.55
CA SER A 235 -11.00 2.17 -18.27
C SER A 235 -11.40 1.31 -19.48
N ARG A 236 -11.97 1.92 -20.54
CA ARG A 236 -12.58 1.19 -21.69
C ARG A 236 -11.56 0.65 -22.67
N LEU A 237 -10.45 1.36 -22.89
CA LEU A 237 -9.48 0.98 -23.91
C LEU A 237 -8.64 -0.20 -23.44
N THR A 238 -8.11 -0.14 -22.22
CA THR A 238 -7.20 -1.16 -21.65
C THR A 238 -7.91 -2.49 -21.38
N LEU A 239 -9.05 -2.47 -20.69
CA LEU A 239 -9.81 -3.69 -20.39
C LEU A 239 -10.37 -4.34 -21.66
N GLY A 240 -10.86 -3.54 -22.60
CA GLY A 240 -11.35 -4.04 -23.88
C GLY A 240 -10.25 -4.72 -24.70
N THR A 241 -9.02 -4.18 -24.71
CA THR A 241 -7.89 -4.84 -25.37
C THR A 241 -7.48 -6.13 -24.68
N GLN A 242 -7.45 -6.19 -23.35
CA GLN A 242 -7.09 -7.39 -22.60
C GLN A 242 -8.09 -8.53 -22.81
N LEU A 243 -9.40 -8.23 -22.77
CA LEU A 243 -10.44 -9.23 -23.01
C LEU A 243 -10.40 -9.79 -24.44
N ARG A 244 -10.12 -8.95 -25.43
CA ARG A 244 -9.92 -9.41 -26.82
C ARG A 244 -8.70 -10.32 -26.95
N SER A 245 -7.60 -9.97 -26.30
CA SER A 245 -6.37 -10.78 -26.29
C SER A 245 -6.62 -12.14 -25.64
N LEU A 246 -7.31 -12.17 -24.49
CA LEU A 246 -7.67 -13.41 -23.81
C LEU A 246 -8.55 -14.30 -24.68
N ARG A 247 -9.55 -13.73 -25.36
CA ARG A 247 -10.42 -14.48 -26.27
C ARG A 247 -9.67 -15.08 -27.45
N LEU A 248 -8.70 -14.35 -28.02
CA LEU A 248 -7.85 -14.85 -29.10
C LEU A 248 -6.96 -15.99 -28.61
N ALA A 249 -6.37 -15.88 -27.42
CA ALA A 249 -5.56 -16.95 -26.82
C ALA A 249 -6.39 -18.21 -26.58
N LEU A 250 -7.56 -18.06 -25.96
CA LEU A 250 -8.48 -19.17 -25.72
C LEU A 250 -8.96 -19.81 -27.02
N SER A 251 -9.20 -19.03 -28.08
CA SER A 251 -9.61 -19.56 -29.38
C SER A 251 -8.47 -20.33 -30.06
N LYS A 252 -7.25 -19.79 -30.02
CA LYS A 252 -6.06 -20.43 -30.62
C LYS A 252 -5.80 -21.79 -30.00
N GLU A 253 -5.82 -21.88 -28.67
CA GLU A 253 -5.66 -23.14 -27.98
C GLU A 253 -6.80 -24.15 -28.24
N VAL A 254 -8.04 -23.70 -28.53
CA VAL A 254 -9.11 -24.63 -28.99
C VAL A 254 -8.74 -25.22 -30.34
N GLU A 255 -8.21 -24.41 -31.25
CA GLU A 255 -7.77 -24.88 -32.57
C GLU A 255 -6.55 -25.80 -32.48
N ASP A 256 -5.61 -25.49 -31.59
CA ASP A 256 -4.42 -26.31 -31.38
C ASP A 256 -4.75 -27.62 -30.65
N GLY A 257 -5.68 -27.60 -29.68
CA GLY A 257 -6.20 -28.81 -29.04
C GLY A 257 -6.93 -29.73 -30.02
N LYS A 258 -7.66 -29.19 -31.01
CA LYS A 258 -8.27 -29.99 -32.09
C LYS A 258 -7.24 -30.67 -32.98
N LYS A 259 -6.05 -30.08 -33.17
CA LYS A 259 -4.97 -30.70 -33.96
C LYS A 259 -4.27 -31.84 -33.21
N GLN A 260 -4.34 -31.86 -31.87
CA GLN A 260 -3.65 -32.85 -31.04
C GLN A 260 -4.45 -34.13 -30.75
N THR A 261 -5.75 -34.16 -31.03
CA THR A 261 -6.62 -35.30 -30.71
C THR A 261 -6.65 -36.43 -31.73
N GLU A 262 -5.87 -36.37 -32.81
CA GLU A 262 -5.84 -37.43 -33.83
C GLU A 262 -4.46 -38.09 -33.97
N ILE A 263 -3.90 -38.53 -32.84
CA ILE A 263 -2.79 -39.50 -32.84
C ILE A 263 -3.17 -40.79 -33.60
N SER A 264 -4.47 -41.11 -33.65
CA SER A 264 -5.04 -42.22 -34.41
C SER A 264 -4.90 -42.07 -35.94
N GLN A 265 -4.60 -40.88 -36.46
CA GLN A 265 -4.32 -40.69 -37.89
C GLN A 265 -2.87 -41.01 -38.28
N TYR A 266 -1.96 -41.13 -37.32
CA TYR A 266 -0.53 -41.38 -37.58
C TYR A 266 -0.13 -42.86 -37.51
N PHE A 267 -1.03 -43.74 -37.08
CA PHE A 267 -0.84 -45.20 -37.11
C PHE A 267 -1.70 -45.80 -38.21
N LYS A 268 -1.14 -45.91 -39.42
CA LYS A 268 -1.69 -46.66 -40.56
C LYS A 268 -0.73 -47.74 -41.01
#